data_AF-X0TPW5-F1
#
_entry.id   AF-X0TPW5-F1
#
_cell.length_a   1.000
_cell.length_b   1.000
_cell.length_c   1.000
_cell.angle_alpha   90.00
_cell.angle_beta   90.00
_cell.angle_gamma   90.00
#
_symmetry.space_group_name_H-M   'P 1'
#
loop_
_entity.id
_entity.type
_entity.pdbx_description
1 polymer ?
#
loop_
_entity_poly.entity_id
_entity_poly.type
_entity_poly.pdbx_seq_one_letter_code
_entity_poly.pdbx_strand_id
1 'polypeptide(L)'
;MTIECVEAVTGWEMDLNDAMTVGRRAMNQLRIFNSKHGLKRETERPSTRYGSTPLDGPVKGKGIMPVWDEMVENYYDHMGWDPKTGKPLPETLRSLGLDHLIQDL
;
A
#
# COMPACT_ATOMS: atom_id res chain seq x y z
N MET A 1 -9.72 21.51 -2.62
CA MET A 1 -10.55 21.35 -1.41
C MET A 1 -9.75 20.86 -0.21
N THR A 2 -9.26 19.61 -0.13
CA THR A 2 -8.58 19.14 1.12
C THR A 2 -7.27 19.87 1.43
N ILE A 3 -6.43 20.12 0.42
CA ILE A 3 -5.14 20.82 0.59
C ILE A 3 -5.37 22.26 1.08
N GLU A 4 -6.28 22.99 0.43
CA GLU A 4 -6.65 24.36 0.82
C GLU A 4 -7.16 24.43 2.27
N CYS A 5 -7.90 23.41 2.74
CA CYS A 5 -8.33 23.34 4.14
C CYS A 5 -7.15 23.15 5.10
N VAL A 6 -6.16 22.32 4.75
CA VAL A 6 -4.97 22.12 5.58
C VAL A 6 -4.20 23.42 5.67
N GLU A 7 -3.91 24.06 4.53
CA GLU A 7 -3.20 25.34 4.47
C GLU A 7 -3.93 26.42 5.28
N ALA A 8 -5.25 26.56 5.12
CA ALA A 8 -6.04 27.55 5.84
C ALA A 8 -6.03 27.37 7.37
N VAL A 9 -5.90 26.13 7.86
CA VAL A 9 -5.94 25.83 9.30
C VAL A 9 -4.55 25.81 9.92
N THR A 10 -3.54 25.29 9.23
CA THR A 10 -2.19 25.09 9.78
C THR A 10 -1.17 26.12 9.31
N GLY A 11 -1.46 26.83 8.21
CA GLY A 11 -0.50 27.69 7.51
C GLY A 11 0.58 26.91 6.76
N TRP A 12 0.43 25.59 6.59
CA TRP A 12 1.37 24.80 5.81
C TRP A 12 0.99 24.83 4.34
N GLU A 13 1.82 25.53 3.56
CA GLU A 13 1.78 25.50 2.12
C GLU A 13 2.25 24.13 1.62
N MET A 14 1.40 23.45 0.84
CA MET A 14 1.71 22.15 0.26
C MET A 14 1.00 21.98 -1.08
N ASP A 15 1.63 21.25 -1.99
CA ASP A 15 0.98 20.85 -3.23
C ASP A 15 0.42 19.41 -3.16
N LEU A 16 -0.12 18.92 -4.27
CA LEU A 16 -0.63 17.55 -4.34
C LEU A 16 0.47 16.50 -4.16
N ASN A 17 1.68 16.75 -4.67
CA ASN A 17 2.80 15.82 -4.55
C ASN A 17 3.27 15.72 -3.09
N ASP A 18 3.30 16.85 -2.37
CA ASP A 18 3.60 16.89 -0.94
C ASP A 18 2.58 16.07 -0.16
N ALA A 19 1.29 16.28 -0.41
CA ALA A 19 0.22 15.51 0.24
C ALA A 19 0.32 14.01 -0.05
N MET A 20 0.59 13.64 -1.31
CA MET A 20 0.82 12.24 -1.71
C MET A 20 2.07 11.65 -1.05
N THR A 21 3.13 12.44 -0.91
CA THR A 21 4.37 12.03 -0.23
C THR A 21 4.13 11.77 1.25
N VAL A 22 3.36 12.63 1.93
CA VAL A 22 2.95 12.42 3.32
C VAL A 22 2.15 11.12 3.48
N GLY A 23 1.18 10.89 2.60
CA GLY A 23 0.39 9.65 2.58
C GLY A 23 1.26 8.41 2.37
N ARG A 24 2.18 8.45 1.40
CA ARG A 24 3.12 7.34 1.14
C ARG A 24 4.06 7.10 2.31
N ARG A 25 4.55 8.16 2.97
CA ARG A 25 5.37 8.05 4.17
C ARG A 25 4.62 7.36 5.31
N ALA A 26 3.36 7.72 5.55
CA ALA A 26 2.54 7.07 6.57
C ALA A 26 2.28 5.59 6.23
N MET A 27 1.91 5.29 4.98
CA MET A 27 1.63 3.93 4.52
C MET A 27 2.84 3.01 4.69
N ASN A 28 4.05 3.49 4.32
CA ASN A 28 5.27 2.69 4.43
C ASN A 28 5.69 2.46 5.89
N GLN A 29 5.51 3.43 6.78
CA GLN A 29 5.74 3.22 8.22
C GLN A 29 4.83 2.13 8.80
N LEU A 30 3.53 2.20 8.50
CA LEU A 30 2.56 1.19 8.93
C LEU A 30 2.86 -0.18 8.30
N ARG A 31 3.33 -0.20 7.05
CA ARG A 31 3.76 -1.42 6.37
C ARG A 31 4.91 -2.09 7.10
N ILE A 32 5.97 -1.34 7.42
CA ILE A 32 7.11 -1.85 8.20
C ILE A 32 6.65 -2.38 9.55
N PHE A 33 5.81 -1.61 10.26
CA PHE A 33 5.24 -2.06 11.52
C PHE A 33 4.53 -3.42 11.36
N ASN A 34 3.61 -3.56 10.40
CA ASN A 34 2.90 -4.82 10.19
C ASN A 34 3.84 -5.97 9.80
N SER A 35 4.84 -5.71 8.95
CA SER A 35 5.85 -6.72 8.59
C SER A 35 6.66 -7.19 9.79
N LYS A 36 7.05 -6.30 10.71
CA LYS A 36 7.71 -6.67 11.98
C LYS A 36 6.82 -7.53 12.87
N HIS A 37 5.50 -7.39 12.75
CA HIS A 37 4.51 -8.14 13.51
C HIS A 37 3.94 -9.36 12.76
N GLY A 38 4.62 -9.79 11.69
CA GLY A 38 4.33 -11.07 11.04
C GLY A 38 3.35 -11.00 9.88
N LEU A 39 3.05 -9.81 9.34
CA LEU A 39 2.39 -9.71 8.05
C LEU A 39 3.29 -10.31 6.96
N LYS A 40 2.72 -11.22 6.18
CA LYS A 40 3.41 -11.85 5.05
C LYS A 40 2.56 -11.76 3.79
N ARG A 41 3.20 -11.75 2.62
CA ARG A 41 2.55 -11.74 1.30
C ARG A 41 1.45 -12.82 1.18
N GLU A 42 1.66 -14.00 1.75
CA GLU A 42 0.71 -15.11 1.66
C GLU A 42 -0.60 -14.83 2.41
N THR A 43 -0.56 -13.95 3.43
CA THR A 43 -1.72 -13.58 4.24
C THR A 43 -2.49 -12.38 3.69
N GLU A 44 -1.97 -11.73 2.63
CA GLU A 44 -2.58 -10.56 1.99
C GLU A 44 -3.60 -10.98 0.94
N ARG A 45 -4.65 -11.66 1.42
CA ARG A 45 -5.69 -12.23 0.59
C ARG A 45 -7.06 -12.00 1.21
N PRO A 46 -8.11 -11.91 0.40
CA PRO A 46 -9.46 -11.82 0.93
C PRO A 46 -9.85 -13.13 1.61
N SER A 47 -10.83 -13.07 2.50
CA SER A 47 -11.48 -14.29 3.00
C SER A 47 -12.06 -15.12 1.85
N THR A 48 -12.19 -16.43 2.05
CA THR A 48 -12.75 -17.35 1.03
C THR A 48 -14.10 -16.87 0.49
N ARG A 49 -14.95 -16.29 1.34
CA ARG A 49 -16.24 -15.75 0.92
C ARG A 49 -16.09 -14.52 0.03
N TYR A 50 -15.24 -13.56 0.41
CA TYR A 50 -15.07 -12.32 -0.35
C TYR A 50 -14.33 -12.56 -1.68
N GLY A 51 -13.39 -13.50 -1.72
CA GLY A 51 -12.70 -13.91 -2.95
C GLY A 51 -13.50 -14.87 -3.84
N SER A 52 -14.68 -15.33 -3.42
CA SER A 52 -15.46 -16.32 -4.16
C SER A 52 -16.00 -15.76 -5.49
N THR A 53 -16.18 -16.65 -6.47
CA THR A 53 -16.76 -16.28 -7.77
C THR A 53 -18.25 -15.94 -7.62
N PRO A 54 -18.69 -14.76 -8.09
CA PRO A 54 -20.11 -14.38 -8.05
C PRO A 54 -20.99 -15.39 -8.80
N LEU A 55 -22.13 -15.74 -8.20
CA LEU A 55 -23.08 -16.73 -8.73
C LEU A 55 -24.16 -16.09 -9.63
N ASP A 56 -24.37 -14.79 -9.51
CA ASP A 56 -25.39 -14.00 -10.20
C ASP A 56 -24.92 -12.57 -10.52
N GLY A 57 -25.80 -11.80 -11.16
CA GLY A 57 -25.54 -10.41 -11.55
C GLY A 57 -24.59 -10.22 -12.75
N PRO A 58 -24.23 -8.96 -13.06
CA PRO A 58 -23.47 -8.60 -14.28
C PRO A 58 -22.05 -9.19 -14.34
N VAL A 59 -21.49 -9.58 -13.20
CA VAL A 59 -20.14 -10.14 -13.07
C VAL A 59 -20.15 -11.63 -12.73
N LYS A 60 -21.30 -12.30 -12.90
CA LYS A 60 -21.44 -13.75 -12.70
C LYS A 60 -20.31 -14.52 -13.39
N GLY A 61 -19.72 -15.47 -12.67
CA GLY A 61 -18.65 -16.34 -13.19
C GLY A 61 -17.26 -15.69 -13.25
N LYS A 62 -17.11 -14.40 -12.94
CA LYS A 62 -15.82 -13.71 -12.94
C LYS A 62 -15.19 -13.72 -11.55
N GLY A 63 -14.32 -14.68 -11.28
CA GLY A 63 -13.57 -14.78 -10.03
C GLY A 63 -12.31 -13.91 -10.02
N ILE A 64 -11.98 -13.33 -8.86
CA ILE A 64 -10.77 -12.50 -8.69
C ILE A 64 -9.52 -13.31 -8.34
N MET A 65 -9.70 -14.46 -7.68
CA MET A 65 -8.58 -15.28 -7.19
C MET A 65 -7.60 -15.75 -8.27
N PRO A 66 -8.01 -16.06 -9.53
CA PRO A 66 -7.07 -16.45 -10.58
C PRO A 66 -6.02 -15.40 -10.94
N VAL A 67 -6.27 -14.11 -10.66
CA VAL A 67 -5.36 -13.00 -10.98
C VAL A 67 -4.87 -12.27 -9.73
N TRP A 68 -5.14 -12.81 -8.53
CA TRP A 68 -4.87 -12.11 -7.27
C TRP A 68 -3.38 -11.83 -7.07
N ASP A 69 -2.52 -12.82 -7.32
CA ASP A 69 -1.07 -12.67 -7.15
C ASP A 69 -0.49 -11.58 -8.07
N GLU A 70 -0.93 -11.55 -9.33
CA GLU A 70 -0.53 -10.52 -10.30
C GLU A 70 -0.98 -9.12 -9.86
N MET A 71 -2.21 -9.01 -9.34
CA MET A 71 -2.73 -7.74 -8.81
C MET A 71 -1.92 -7.24 -7.61
N VAL A 72 -1.52 -8.15 -6.71
CA VAL A 72 -0.69 -7.81 -5.54
C VAL A 72 0.71 -7.39 -5.97
N GLU A 73 1.34 -8.10 -6.89
CA GLU A 73 2.66 -7.74 -7.43
C GLU A 73 2.63 -6.38 -8.13
N ASN A 74 1.62 -6.12 -8.97
CA ASN A 74 1.45 -4.82 -9.60
C ASN A 74 1.29 -3.69 -8.56
N TYR A 75 0.58 -3.94 -7.45
CA TYR A 75 0.49 -2.95 -6.37
C TYR A 75 1.84 -2.72 -5.70
N TYR A 76 2.63 -3.77 -5.44
CA TYR A 76 3.96 -3.66 -4.85
C TYR A 76 4.92 -2.86 -5.73
N ASP A 77 4.91 -3.10 -7.04
CA ASP A 77 5.72 -2.35 -7.99
C ASP A 77 5.41 -0.85 -7.93
N HIS A 78 4.12 -0.48 -7.93
CA HIS A 78 3.70 0.93 -7.80
C HIS A 78 4.00 1.56 -6.43
N MET A 79 4.19 0.74 -5.41
CA MET A 79 4.57 1.18 -4.06
C MET A 79 6.08 1.19 -3.83
N GLY A 80 6.87 0.63 -4.76
CA GLY A 80 8.32 0.46 -4.60
C GLY A 80 8.64 -0.58 -3.52
N TRP A 81 7.91 -1.70 -3.52
CA TRP A 81 8.06 -2.80 -2.57
C TRP A 81 8.64 -4.03 -3.28
N ASP A 82 9.33 -4.88 -2.54
CA ASP A 82 9.86 -6.15 -3.05
C ASP A 82 8.69 -7.11 -3.36
N PRO A 83 8.56 -7.60 -4.61
CA PRO A 83 7.45 -8.46 -5.02
C PRO A 83 7.38 -9.79 -4.26
N LYS A 84 8.52 -10.27 -3.73
CA LYS A 84 8.62 -11.54 -3.00
C LYS A 84 8.20 -11.39 -1.55
N THR A 85 8.65 -10.33 -0.89
CA THR A 85 8.46 -10.16 0.56
C THR A 85 7.29 -9.23 0.90
N GLY A 86 6.88 -8.38 -0.05
CA GLY A 86 5.93 -7.30 0.17
C GLY A 86 6.47 -6.18 1.06
N LYS A 87 7.78 -6.15 1.35
CA LYS A 87 8.40 -5.10 2.16
C LYS A 87 8.81 -3.91 1.29
N PRO A 88 8.75 -2.67 1.79
CA PRO A 88 9.32 -1.52 1.09
C PRO A 88 10.80 -1.71 0.73
N LEU A 89 11.21 -1.26 -0.46
CA LEU A 89 12.61 -1.26 -0.84
C LEU A 89 13.39 -0.17 -0.06
N PRO A 90 14.69 -0.36 0.22
CA PRO A 90 15.48 0.65 0.93
C PRO A 90 15.46 2.03 0.27
N GLU A 91 15.50 2.11 -1.06
CA GLU A 91 15.38 3.35 -1.83
C GLU A 91 14.02 4.03 -1.68
N THR A 92 12.94 3.25 -1.55
CA THR A 92 11.60 3.77 -1.27
C THR A 92 11.57 4.42 0.10
N LEU A 93 12.16 3.78 1.13
CA LEU A 93 12.24 4.36 2.47
C LEU A 93 13.09 5.64 2.50
N ARG A 94 14.25 5.65 1.82
CA ARG A 94 15.09 6.86 1.72
C ARG A 94 14.36 8.03 1.07
N SER A 95 13.67 7.79 -0.06
CA SER A 95 12.94 8.86 -0.75
C SER A 95 11.79 9.45 0.08
N LEU A 96 11.28 8.68 1.05
CA LEU A 96 10.24 9.11 1.98
C LEU A 96 10.80 9.69 3.30
N GLY A 97 12.12 9.77 3.49
CA GLY A 97 12.76 10.24 4.73
C GLY A 97 12.60 9.25 5.90
N LEU A 98 12.55 7.95 5.60
CA LEU A 98 12.35 6.85 6.55
C LEU A 98 13.62 5.99 6.70
N ASP A 99 14.79 6.56 6.49
CA ASP A 99 16.10 5.90 6.54
C ASP A 99 16.31 5.08 7.83
N HIS A 100 15.82 5.62 8.96
CA HIS A 100 15.90 4.99 10.27
C HIS A 100 15.13 3.66 10.37
N LEU A 101 14.21 3.37 9.44
CA LEU A 101 13.46 2.10 9.39
C LEU A 101 14.11 1.06 8.48
N ILE A 102 15.19 1.38 7.75
CA ILE A 102 15.85 0.42 6.85
C ILE A 102 16.44 -0.76 7.65
N GLN A 103 16.89 -0.52 8.88
CA GLN A 103 17.38 -1.56 9.79
C GLN A 103 16.30 -2.59 10.21
N ASP A 104 15.02 -2.26 9.99
CA ASP A 104 13.87 -3.10 10.34
C ASP A 104 13.36 -3.94 9.16
N LEU A 105 13.99 -3.82 7.98
CA LEU A 105 13.64 -4.59 6.79
C LEU A 105 14.02 -6.06 6.90
#